data_AF-A0A7W7AY62-F1
#
_entry.id   AF-A0A7W7AY62-F1
#
_cell.length_a   1.000
_cell.length_b   1.000
_cell.length_c   1.000
_cell.angle_alpha   90.00
_cell.angle_beta   90.00
_cell.angle_gamma   90.00
#
_symmetry.space_group_name_H-M   'P 1'
#
loop_
_entity.id
_entity.type
_entity.pdbx_description
1 polymer ?
#
loop_
_entity_poly.entity_id
_entity_poly.type
_entity_poly.pdbx_seq_one_letter_code
_entity_poly.pdbx_strand_id
1 'polypeptide(L)' 'MANSPEYARMRESHCRTMAESATDPAVKRIHEELAIRYARQAAEALNAASAHAPGLDAEHQGGGMAARRERNAR' A
#
# COMPACT_ATOMS: atom_id res chain seq x y z
N MET A 1 13.99 -6.61 11.36
CA MET A 1 12.81 -6.79 10.47
C MET A 1 11.54 -6.23 11.14
N ALA A 2 11.46 -4.92 11.40
CA ALA A 2 10.33 -4.31 12.14
C ALA A 2 9.50 -3.29 11.33
N ASN A 3 9.86 -3.05 10.06
CA ASN A 3 9.30 -1.97 9.24
C ASN A 3 8.66 -2.46 7.93
N SER A 4 8.39 -3.75 7.77
CA SER A 4 7.71 -4.23 6.56
C SER A 4 6.18 -4.00 6.66
N PRO A 5 5.50 -3.65 5.56
CA PRO A 5 4.06 -3.46 5.55
C PRO A 5 3.29 -4.74 5.97
N GLU A 6 3.84 -5.91 5.69
CA GLU A 6 3.28 -7.21 6.11
C GLU A 6 3.33 -7.38 7.62
N TYR A 7 4.44 -6.99 8.25
CA TYR A 7 4.57 -7.03 9.71
C TYR A 7 3.56 -6.09 10.37
N ALA A 8 3.40 -4.88 9.82
CA ALA A 8 2.42 -3.93 10.32
C ALA A 8 0.99 -4.49 10.20
N ARG A 9 0.61 -5.08 9.06
CA ARG A 9 -0.70 -5.75 8.89
C ARG A 9 -0.91 -6.92 9.85
N MET A 10 0.11 -7.76 10.06
CA MET A 10 0.04 -8.88 11.00
C MET A 10 -0.19 -8.38 12.43
N ARG A 11 0.54 -7.34 12.86
CA ARG A 11 0.40 -6.77 14.21
C ARG A 11 -0.94 -6.06 14.39
N GLU A 12 -1.42 -5.37 13.36
CA GLU A 12 -2.74 -4.75 13.33
C GLU A 12 -3.85 -5.78 13.59
N SER A 13 -3.86 -6.87 12.83
CA SER A 13 -4.82 -7.96 13.02
C SER A 13 -4.71 -8.60 14.39
N HIS A 14 -3.48 -8.83 14.88
CA HIS A 14 -3.26 -9.40 16.21
C HIS A 14 -3.82 -8.51 17.32
N CYS A 15 -3.56 -7.19 17.26
CA CYS A 15 -4.09 -6.24 18.23
C CYS A 15 -5.62 -6.17 18.18
N ARG A 16 -6.24 -6.30 16.99
CA ARG A 16 -7.70 -6.38 16.87
C ARG A 16 -8.28 -7.60 17.59
N THR A 17 -7.70 -8.78 17.37
CA THR A 17 -8.11 -10.00 18.07
C THR A 17 -7.93 -9.87 19.59
N MET A 18 -6.82 -9.28 20.05
CA MET A 18 -6.59 -9.05 21.48
C MET A 18 -7.64 -8.09 22.07
N ALA A 19 -7.99 -7.00 21.37
CA ALA A 19 -9.04 -6.07 21.78
C ALA A 19 -10.42 -6.74 21.89
N GLU A 20 -10.76 -7.62 20.95
CA GLU A 20 -12.02 -8.37 20.95
C GLU A 20 -12.10 -9.37 22.11
N SER A 21 -10.96 -9.98 22.48
CA SER A 21 -10.87 -10.92 23.60
C SER A 21 -10.74 -10.25 24.98
N ALA A 22 -10.45 -8.96 25.03
CA ALA A 22 -10.19 -8.24 26.28
C ALA A 22 -11.49 -7.97 27.05
N THR A 23 -11.54 -8.44 28.29
CA THR A 23 -12.65 -8.17 29.23
C THR A 23 -12.49 -6.84 29.97
N ASP A 24 -11.25 -6.39 30.16
CA ASP A 24 -10.93 -5.09 30.76
C ASP A 24 -11.06 -3.96 29.71
N PRO A 25 -11.90 -2.93 29.95
CA PRO A 25 -12.09 -1.82 29.01
C PRO A 25 -10.84 -1.00 28.71
N ALA A 26 -9.92 -0.85 29.66
CA ALA A 26 -8.66 -0.15 29.46
C ALA A 26 -7.72 -0.96 28.58
N VAL A 27 -7.62 -2.27 28.82
CA VAL A 27 -6.83 -3.19 27.98
C VAL A 27 -7.37 -3.23 26.55
N LYS A 28 -8.70 -3.29 26.40
CA LYS A 28 -9.35 -3.19 25.09
C LYS A 28 -8.97 -1.90 24.36
N ARG A 29 -9.09 -0.75 25.01
CA ARG A 29 -8.73 0.55 24.42
C ARG A 29 -7.27 0.61 23.98
N ILE A 30 -6.35 0.09 24.79
CA ILE A 30 -4.93 0.04 24.44
C ILE A 30 -4.72 -0.80 23.16
N HIS A 31 -5.35 -1.95 23.06
CA HIS A 31 -5.24 -2.79 21.87
C HIS A 31 -5.89 -2.17 20.63
N GLU A 32 -7.02 -1.48 20.77
CA GLU A 32 -7.64 -0.71 19.68
C GLU A 32 -6.71 0.41 19.17
N GLU A 33 -6.09 1.17 20.08
CA GLU A 33 -5.11 2.20 19.71
C GLU A 33 -3.90 1.62 19.00
N LEU A 34 -3.38 0.47 19.47
CA LEU A 34 -2.27 -0.22 18.84
C LEU A 34 -2.63 -0.72 17.44
N ALA A 35 -3.83 -1.27 17.26
CA ALA A 35 -4.32 -1.69 15.95
C ALA A 35 -4.37 -0.49 14.99
N ILE A 36 -4.91 0.66 15.41
CA ILE A 36 -4.97 1.88 14.59
C ILE A 36 -3.54 2.35 14.21
N ARG A 37 -2.58 2.32 15.13
CA ARG A 37 -1.19 2.69 14.84
C ARG A 37 -0.57 1.79 13.78
N TYR A 38 -0.73 0.48 13.90
CA TYR A 38 -0.21 -0.47 12.91
C TYR A 38 -0.92 -0.38 11.56
N ALA A 39 -2.22 -0.09 11.54
CA ALA A 39 -2.96 0.18 10.30
C ALA A 39 -2.39 1.40 9.55
N ARG A 40 -2.12 2.49 10.27
CA ARG A 40 -1.48 3.70 9.71
C ARG A 40 -0.08 3.38 9.17
N GLN A 41 0.74 2.67 9.94
CA GLN A 41 2.08 2.28 9.52
C GLN A 41 2.05 1.41 8.24
N ALA A 42 1.09 0.49 8.12
CA ALA A 42 0.93 -0.30 6.90
C ALA A 42 0.54 0.57 5.69
N ALA A 43 -0.35 1.54 5.87
CA ALA A 43 -0.75 2.47 4.82
C ALA A 43 0.40 3.39 4.39
N GLU A 44 1.16 3.92 5.35
CA GLU A 44 2.34 4.75 5.09
C GLU A 44 3.42 3.99 4.34
N ALA A 45 3.68 2.73 4.71
CA ALA A 45 4.66 1.89 4.02
C ALA A 45 4.25 1.59 2.56
N LEU A 46 2.96 1.40 2.29
CA LEU A 46 2.46 1.23 0.92
C LEU A 46 2.56 2.52 0.10
N ASN A 47 2.25 3.66 0.72
CA ASN A 47 2.41 4.97 0.09
C ASN A 47 3.88 5.28 -0.21
N ALA A 48 4.80 4.97 0.71
CA ALA A 48 6.23 5.10 0.50
C ALA A 48 6.73 4.19 -0.63
N ALA A 49 6.28 2.92 -0.66
CA ALA A 49 6.61 2.01 -1.75
C ALA A 49 6.10 2.50 -3.12
N SER A 50 4.93 3.16 -3.14
CA SER A 50 4.36 3.74 -4.36
C SER A 50 5.08 5.03 -4.78
N ALA A 51 5.55 5.83 -3.82
CA ALA A 51 6.28 7.07 -4.06
C ALA A 51 7.73 6.84 -4.53
N HIS A 52 8.31 5.69 -4.18
CA HIS A 52 9.67 5.31 -4.57
C HIS A 52 9.75 4.49 -5.87
N ALA A 53 8.67 4.33 -6.63
CA ALA A 53 8.74 3.80 -7.99
C ALA A 53 9.51 4.80 -8.87
N PRO A 54 10.79 4.57 -9.21
CA PRO A 54 11.54 5.47 -10.06
C PRO A 54 11.21 5.11 -11.51
N GLY A 55 10.43 5.95 -12.18
CA GLY A 55 10.34 6.00 -13.65
C GLY A 55 9.70 4.78 -14.33
N LEU A 56 8.40 4.89 -14.61
CA LEU A 56 7.87 4.41 -15.88
C LEU A 56 7.41 5.65 -16.67
N ASP A 57 8.25 5.99 -17.65
CA ASP A 57 7.93 6.66 -18.91
C ASP A 57 7.67 8.18 -18.91
N ALA A 58 8.74 8.94 -18.71
CA ALA A 58 8.82 10.32 -19.20
C ALA A 58 9.50 10.47 -20.59
N GLU A 59 10.00 9.41 -21.25
CA GLU A 59 10.81 9.54 -22.49
C GLU A 59 10.57 8.50 -23.62
N HIS A 60 9.33 8.10 -23.94
CA HIS A 60 9.12 7.30 -25.17
C HIS A 60 7.81 7.47 -25.97
N GLN A 61 7.21 8.65 -26.02
CA GLN A 61 6.16 8.96 -27.02
C GLN A 61 6.49 10.14 -27.95
N GLY A 62 7.78 10.40 -28.16
CA GLY A 62 8.29 11.13 -29.32
C GLY A 62 8.73 10.16 -30.42
N GLY A 63 7.79 9.59 -31.19
CA GLY A 63 8.12 8.79 -32.36
C GLY A 63 7.20 7.58 -32.57
N GLY A 64 6.09 7.76 -33.27
CA GLY A 64 5.24 6.62 -33.60
C GLY A 64 3.86 6.88 -34.22
N MET A 65 3.56 8.09 -34.71
CA MET A 65 2.27 8.39 -35.37
C MET A 65 2.48 8.98 -36.76
N ALA A 66 3.29 8.32 -37.61
CA ALA A 66 3.43 8.68 -39.01
C ALA A 66 3.75 7.47 -39.90
N ALA A 67 2.99 6.37 -39.82
CA ALA A 67 3.14 5.27 -40.79
C ALA A 67 1.94 4.31 -40.83
N ARG A 68 0.69 4.78 -40.95
CA ARG A 68 -0.42 3.91 -41.41
C ARG A 68 -1.46 4.69 -42.20
N ARG A 69 -1.10 5.09 -43.42
CA ARG A 69 -2.12 5.41 -44.43
C ARG A 69 -1.62 5.17 -45.85
N GLU A 70 -1.11 3.99 -46.13
CA GLU A 70 -0.97 3.50 -47.51
C GLU A 70 -1.02 1.97 -47.52
N ARG A 71 -2.23 1.43 -47.70
CA ARG A 71 -2.56 0.10 -48.23
C ARG A 71 -4.09 -0.07 -48.20
N ASN A 72 -4.76 0.76 -48.98
CA ASN A 72 -6.05 0.39 -49.56
C ASN A 72 -6.18 1.10 -50.92
N ALA A 73 -5.18 0.83 -51.75
CA ALA A 73 -5.29 0.90 -53.20
C ALA A 73 -5.29 -0.56 -53.68
N ARG A 74 -6.49 -1.12 -53.84
CA ARG A 74 -6.85 -2.16 -54.79
C ARG A 74 -8.36 -2.23 -54.87
#